data_AF-A0A670KC95-F1
#
_entry.id   AF-A0A670KC95-F1
#
_cell.length_a   1.000
_cell.length_b   1.000
_cell.length_c   1.000
_cell.angle_alpha   90.00
_cell.angle_beta   90.00
_cell.angle_gamma   90.00
#
_symmetry.space_group_name_H-M   'P 1'
#
loop_
_entity.id
_entity.type
_entity.pdbx_description
1 polymer ?
#
loop_
_entity_poly.entity_id
_entity_poly.type
_entity_poly.pdbx_seq_one_letter_code
_entity_poly.pdbx_strand_id
1 'polypeptide(L)'
;MSLCSGFSRLLSAGIGSLPFHSPFFQHRDSAEAPLPFSFLRSPSIRNRNSRRETHASLCASARGRAKRPLGILKRLPTISPSFSSRTNIMTSPFVVESPDVKYTPDFIEARYSYPTAQVCQENGVTKVKPSSTDVVFRTERRVPKLGVMLVGWGGNNGSTVTASVLANRLGLSWMTKTGRKHANYYGSLLQASTVCLGSGPAGDIYIPFRDLLPMVHPNDIVFDGWDISSLNLADAMHRAQVLDWALQEQLRPHMENLKPRASIYIPKFIADNQEERADNVLTGTIAQQMAQIRQDIRDFKSSSGVDKVIVLWTANTECFCDAQPGVNDTADNLLQAIECGLDVSPSTLFAVASILEGCSYINGSPQNTFLPGVIQLAVQRRVFIVGDDFKSGQTKIKSVLVDFLISSGIKPVSIVSYNHLGNNDGKNLSAPAQFRSKEISKSNVVDDMVQSNPILYGPGERPDHCVVIKYVPYVGDSKRALDEYTSEIAMGGTSTIVIHNVCEDSLLASPIILDLVILAELCERIRVTVAGDSEPEPLHSILSLLGFLCKAPLVPEGAPVVNAFFRQRAAIENLFRACVGLPPQNHMQLEHKTRRTWPCAKQAPPTPEPQRLGRPPPRRPPLT
;
A
#
# COMPACT_ATOMS: atom_id res chain seq x y z
N MET A 1 -17.86 -1.62 -69.22
CA MET A 1 -17.13 -0.74 -70.15
C MET A 1 -15.64 -0.88 -69.87
N SER A 2 -14.92 -1.35 -70.90
CA SER A 2 -13.46 -1.43 -71.14
C SER A 2 -12.52 -1.67 -69.94
N LEU A 3 -11.90 -2.85 -69.76
CA LEU A 3 -10.82 -3.48 -70.56
C LEU A 3 -9.55 -2.61 -70.67
N CYS A 4 -8.47 -3.08 -70.04
CA CYS A 4 -7.22 -3.60 -70.65
C CYS A 4 -6.10 -3.63 -69.58
N SER A 5 -5.70 -4.79 -69.05
CA SER A 5 -4.67 -5.72 -69.59
C SER A 5 -3.30 -5.03 -69.76
N GLY A 6 -2.16 -5.52 -69.26
CA GLY A 6 -1.75 -6.84 -68.82
C GLY A 6 -0.25 -7.02 -69.15
N PHE A 7 0.35 -8.12 -68.68
CA PHE A 7 1.66 -8.69 -69.08
C PHE A 7 2.93 -7.95 -68.59
N SER A 8 4.04 -8.58 -68.17
CA SER A 8 4.43 -9.99 -67.96
C SER A 8 5.79 -10.02 -67.23
N ARG A 9 6.03 -11.05 -66.40
CA ARG A 9 7.21 -11.97 -66.31
C ARG A 9 8.57 -11.48 -66.90
N LEU A 10 9.77 -11.71 -66.36
CA LEU A 10 10.41 -12.86 -65.66
C LEU A 10 11.88 -12.47 -65.31
N LEU A 11 12.43 -13.06 -64.23
CA LEU A 11 13.83 -13.48 -63.96
C LEU A 11 15.05 -12.55 -64.23
N SER A 12 15.85 -12.28 -63.18
CA SER A 12 17.14 -12.99 -62.92
C SER A 12 18.14 -12.14 -62.10
N ALA A 13 18.58 -12.72 -60.98
CA ALA A 13 19.91 -12.68 -60.34
C ALA A 13 20.71 -11.36 -60.20
N GLY A 14 21.18 -11.09 -58.98
CA GLY A 14 22.43 -10.36 -58.77
C GLY A 14 22.57 -9.58 -57.46
N ILE A 15 23.16 -10.24 -56.45
CA ILE A 15 24.25 -9.75 -55.58
C ILE A 15 24.10 -8.37 -54.90
N GLY A 16 24.26 -8.33 -53.57
CA GLY A 16 24.92 -7.18 -52.92
C GLY A 16 24.41 -6.78 -51.54
N SER A 17 24.77 -7.54 -50.51
CA SER A 17 24.80 -7.11 -49.12
C SER A 17 26.09 -6.32 -48.83
N LEU A 18 26.01 -5.11 -48.27
CA LEU A 18 27.14 -4.45 -47.58
C LEU A 18 26.67 -3.46 -46.49
N PRO A 19 27.27 -3.49 -45.27
CA PRO A 19 27.07 -2.53 -44.19
C PRO A 19 28.21 -1.50 -44.11
N PHE A 20 28.04 -0.43 -43.32
CA PHE A 20 29.10 0.53 -42.99
C PHE A 20 29.42 0.52 -41.48
N HIS A 21 30.67 0.17 -41.18
CA HIS A 21 31.37 0.32 -39.90
C HIS A 21 31.97 1.73 -39.76
N SER A 22 32.21 2.17 -38.52
CA SER A 22 33.14 3.25 -38.18
C SER A 22 34.12 2.78 -37.08
N PRO A 23 35.34 3.37 -36.99
CA PRO A 23 36.53 2.62 -36.62
C PRO A 23 37.20 3.00 -35.27
N PHE A 24 38.15 2.15 -34.91
CA PHE A 24 39.17 2.18 -33.85
C PHE A 24 40.02 3.47 -33.76
N PHE A 25 40.53 3.75 -32.55
CA PHE A 25 41.92 4.22 -32.34
C PHE A 25 42.53 3.65 -31.05
N GLN A 26 43.81 3.24 -31.16
CA GLN A 26 44.64 2.56 -30.16
C GLN A 26 45.59 3.52 -29.40
N HIS A 27 46.07 3.01 -28.25
CA HIS A 27 47.04 3.52 -27.28
C HIS A 27 48.42 3.98 -27.79
N ARG A 28 49.05 4.89 -27.01
CA ARG A 28 50.51 4.93 -26.76
C ARG A 28 50.83 5.50 -25.37
N ASP A 29 51.77 4.85 -24.68
CA ASP A 29 52.41 5.21 -23.41
C ASP A 29 53.46 6.33 -23.55
N SER A 30 53.73 7.07 -22.46
CA SER A 30 55.09 7.39 -21.97
C SER A 30 55.07 8.20 -20.66
N ALA A 31 56.10 7.98 -19.86
CA ALA A 31 56.28 8.35 -18.45
C ALA A 31 57.02 9.69 -18.23
N GLU A 32 57.13 10.03 -16.94
CA GLU A 32 58.16 10.82 -16.24
C GLU A 32 57.72 12.09 -15.48
N ALA A 33 58.43 12.30 -14.37
CA ALA A 33 58.11 12.98 -13.11
C ALA A 33 58.87 14.35 -13.01
N PRO A 34 59.10 14.99 -11.83
CA PRO A 34 58.23 15.47 -10.73
C PRO A 34 58.55 16.91 -10.19
N LEU A 35 57.85 17.30 -9.10
CA LEU A 35 58.20 18.30 -8.03
C LEU A 35 58.12 19.82 -8.34
N PRO A 36 58.22 20.74 -7.34
CA PRO A 36 57.49 20.89 -6.06
C PRO A 36 57.07 22.37 -5.81
N PHE A 37 56.37 22.71 -4.71
CA PHE A 37 56.71 23.85 -3.83
C PHE A 37 55.78 23.92 -2.61
N SER A 38 56.34 24.40 -1.51
CA SER A 38 55.96 24.15 -0.12
C SER A 38 55.92 25.45 0.70
N PHE A 39 55.36 25.32 1.92
CA PHE A 39 55.53 26.14 3.13
C PHE A 39 54.80 27.49 3.31
N LEU A 40 54.17 27.58 4.49
CA LEU A 40 54.32 28.58 5.59
C LEU A 40 53.00 28.56 6.41
N ARG A 41 52.89 28.64 7.73
CA ARG A 41 53.76 28.60 8.92
C ARG A 41 52.79 28.63 10.13
N SER A 42 53.03 27.87 11.18
CA SER A 42 52.47 28.14 12.52
C SER A 42 53.19 29.34 13.17
N PRO A 43 52.63 29.97 14.22
CA PRO A 43 53.13 29.64 15.56
C PRO A 43 52.09 29.66 16.71
N SER A 44 52.59 29.19 17.85
CA SER A 44 52.01 28.90 19.16
C SER A 44 51.89 30.10 20.11
N ILE A 45 50.99 29.99 21.12
CA ILE A 45 51.09 30.58 22.48
C ILE A 45 50.31 29.64 23.43
N ARG A 46 50.91 28.79 24.28
CA ARG A 46 51.47 28.96 25.65
C ARG A 46 50.49 29.32 26.80
N ASN A 47 50.24 28.28 27.60
CA ASN A 47 49.95 28.14 29.04
C ASN A 47 50.28 29.29 30.02
N ARG A 48 49.42 29.46 31.04
CA ARG A 48 49.71 29.60 32.51
C ARG A 48 48.39 29.64 33.30
N ASN A 49 48.04 28.63 34.12
CA ASN A 49 48.36 28.39 35.54
C ASN A 49 47.92 29.47 36.55
N SER A 50 47.02 29.11 37.48
CA SER A 50 47.23 29.09 38.96
C SER A 50 45.91 28.66 39.65
N ARG A 51 45.89 27.52 40.39
CA ARG A 51 46.05 27.37 41.88
C ARG A 51 44.87 27.98 42.68
N ARG A 52 44.31 27.42 43.75
CA ARG A 52 44.70 26.39 44.74
C ARG A 52 43.51 26.17 45.70
N GLU A 53 43.21 24.92 46.12
CA GLU A 53 43.33 24.37 47.50
C GLU A 53 42.02 24.40 48.32
N THR A 54 41.47 23.22 48.67
CA THR A 54 41.52 22.45 49.95
C THR A 54 40.24 22.69 50.78
N HIS A 55 39.58 21.70 51.37
CA HIS A 55 40.09 20.80 52.42
C HIS A 55 39.31 19.47 52.47
N ALA A 56 40.06 18.43 52.81
CA ALA A 56 39.61 17.10 53.21
C ALA A 56 39.05 17.09 54.65
N SER A 57 38.36 15.99 55.02
CA SER A 57 38.67 15.21 56.24
C SER A 57 37.57 14.20 56.59
N LEU A 58 37.98 12.91 56.63
CA LEU A 58 37.73 11.83 57.61
C LEU A 58 36.30 11.53 58.13
N CYS A 59 35.94 10.34 58.64
CA CYS A 59 36.34 8.93 58.54
C CYS A 59 35.43 8.17 59.55
N ALA A 60 35.29 6.85 59.37
CA ALA A 60 35.01 5.82 60.40
C ALA A 60 33.58 5.61 60.99
N SER A 61 32.95 4.51 60.53
CA SER A 61 32.63 3.27 61.27
C SER A 61 32.14 3.32 62.74
N ALA A 62 30.97 2.71 63.04
CA ALA A 62 30.88 1.49 63.89
C ALA A 62 29.44 0.94 64.14
N ARG A 63 29.31 -0.37 63.91
CA ARG A 63 28.47 -1.47 64.47
C ARG A 63 27.39 -1.20 65.56
N GLY A 64 26.24 -1.90 65.45
CA GLY A 64 25.72 -2.75 66.55
C GLY A 64 24.22 -2.78 66.91
N ARG A 65 23.55 -3.91 66.61
CA ARG A 65 22.49 -4.66 67.35
C ARG A 65 21.05 -4.10 67.60
N ALA A 66 20.12 -4.76 66.88
CA ALA A 66 18.91 -5.50 67.33
C ALA A 66 17.94 -4.98 68.44
N LYS A 67 16.66 -4.78 68.08
CA LYS A 67 15.44 -5.45 68.63
C LYS A 67 14.15 -4.99 67.90
N ARG A 68 13.26 -5.94 67.58
CA ARG A 68 11.87 -5.84 67.03
C ARG A 68 10.84 -5.62 68.17
N PRO A 69 9.49 -5.53 67.95
CA PRO A 69 8.67 -5.06 66.81
C PRO A 69 7.44 -4.20 67.22
N LEU A 70 6.79 -3.51 66.27
CA LEU A 70 5.36 -3.14 66.21
C LEU A 70 5.18 -2.49 64.83
N GLY A 71 4.49 -3.05 63.84
CA GLY A 71 3.09 -3.46 63.86
C GLY A 71 2.29 -2.42 63.05
N ILE A 72 2.06 -2.69 61.76
CA ILE A 72 0.91 -2.30 60.89
C ILE A 72 1.35 -2.46 59.43
N LEU A 73 0.95 -3.59 58.83
CA LEU A 73 0.99 -3.84 57.38
C LEU A 73 -0.13 -3.02 56.72
N LYS A 74 0.21 -2.12 55.79
CA LYS A 74 -0.71 -1.73 54.71
C LYS A 74 -0.42 -2.63 53.50
N ARG A 75 -1.35 -3.55 53.22
CA ARG A 75 -1.36 -4.38 52.01
C ARG A 75 -1.53 -3.50 50.77
N LEU A 76 -0.60 -3.60 49.84
CA LEU A 76 -0.77 -3.19 48.44
C LEU A 76 -1.70 -4.21 47.75
N PRO A 77 -2.69 -3.80 46.93
CA PRO A 77 -3.55 -4.73 46.23
C PRO A 77 -2.79 -5.37 45.06
N THR A 78 -2.61 -6.68 45.14
CA THR A 78 -2.28 -7.56 44.03
C THR A 78 -3.44 -7.59 43.04
N ILE A 79 -3.25 -7.04 41.84
CA ILE A 79 -4.17 -7.18 40.72
C ILE A 79 -3.82 -8.48 40.00
N SER A 80 -4.62 -9.52 40.22
CA SER A 80 -4.66 -10.72 39.39
C SER A 80 -5.51 -10.46 38.15
N PRO A 81 -5.05 -10.77 36.92
CA PRO A 81 -5.88 -10.61 35.73
C PRO A 81 -6.85 -11.80 35.64
N SER A 82 -8.11 -11.59 36.02
CA SER A 82 -9.18 -12.51 35.68
C SER A 82 -9.52 -12.34 34.20
N PHE A 83 -9.13 -13.31 33.37
CA PHE A 83 -9.65 -13.47 32.03
C PHE A 83 -11.16 -13.77 32.11
N SER A 84 -11.97 -12.72 32.02
CA SER A 84 -13.40 -12.82 31.74
C SER A 84 -13.56 -12.75 30.23
N SER A 85 -13.96 -13.86 29.61
CA SER A 85 -14.39 -13.92 28.22
C SER A 85 -15.70 -13.15 28.08
N ARG A 86 -15.63 -11.82 28.00
CA ARG A 86 -16.74 -11.03 27.47
C ARG A 86 -16.66 -11.12 25.96
N THR A 87 -17.60 -11.82 25.36
CA THR A 87 -18.01 -11.64 23.97
C THR A 87 -18.36 -10.16 23.80
N ASN A 88 -17.38 -9.36 23.36
CA ASN A 88 -17.60 -8.00 22.92
C ASN A 88 -18.45 -8.07 21.65
N ILE A 89 -19.77 -8.06 21.80
CA ILE A 89 -20.65 -7.63 20.73
C ILE A 89 -20.29 -6.16 20.50
N MET A 90 -19.41 -5.90 19.53
CA MET A 90 -19.09 -4.54 19.12
C MET A 90 -20.42 -3.85 18.76
N THR A 91 -20.83 -2.89 19.58
CA THR A 91 -21.94 -2.00 19.25
C THR A 91 -21.54 -1.25 18.00
N SER A 92 -22.23 -1.53 16.89
CA SER A 92 -21.95 -0.92 15.59
C SER A 92 -22.11 0.60 15.69
N PRO A 93 -21.16 1.40 15.17
CA PRO A 93 -21.22 2.86 15.25
C PRO A 93 -22.39 3.46 14.46
N PHE A 94 -22.98 2.70 13.52
CA PHE A 94 -24.24 3.00 12.87
C PHE A 94 -25.00 1.71 12.51
N VAL A 95 -26.29 1.84 12.19
CA VAL A 95 -27.16 0.75 11.71
C VAL A 95 -27.96 1.25 10.52
N VAL A 96 -28.04 0.45 9.46
CA VAL A 96 -28.91 0.74 8.31
C VAL A 96 -30.28 0.13 8.56
N GLU A 97 -31.30 0.99 8.71
CA GLU A 97 -32.70 0.57 8.82
C GLU A 97 -33.27 0.37 7.41
N SER A 98 -33.22 -0.87 6.90
CA SER A 98 -33.77 -1.23 5.59
C SER A 98 -34.39 -2.64 5.61
N PRO A 99 -35.53 -2.87 4.94
CA PRO A 99 -36.10 -4.22 4.80
C PRO A 99 -35.19 -5.17 4.01
N ASP A 100 -34.22 -4.62 3.28
CA ASP A 100 -33.24 -5.35 2.47
C ASP A 100 -31.96 -5.69 3.20
N VAL A 101 -31.84 -5.31 4.48
CA VAL A 101 -30.67 -5.59 5.31
C VAL A 101 -31.08 -6.38 6.54
N LYS A 102 -30.40 -7.50 6.78
CA LYS A 102 -30.59 -8.34 7.95
C LYS A 102 -29.27 -8.47 8.70
N TYR A 103 -29.28 -8.02 9.96
CA TYR A 103 -28.17 -8.20 10.88
C TYR A 103 -28.44 -9.44 11.76
N THR A 104 -27.62 -10.47 11.62
CA THR A 104 -27.59 -11.63 12.54
C THR A 104 -26.35 -11.54 13.43
N PRO A 105 -26.21 -12.38 14.47
CA PRO A 105 -24.96 -12.44 15.24
C PRO A 105 -23.73 -12.72 14.37
N ASP A 106 -23.89 -13.54 13.33
CA ASP A 106 -22.79 -14.05 12.52
C ASP A 106 -22.58 -13.27 11.21
N PHE A 107 -23.64 -12.70 10.63
CA PHE A 107 -23.61 -12.11 9.29
C PHE A 107 -24.35 -10.76 9.19
N ILE A 108 -23.89 -9.93 8.26
CA ILE A 108 -24.68 -8.87 7.64
C ILE A 108 -25.11 -9.41 6.28
N GLU A 109 -26.41 -9.53 6.04
CA GLU A 109 -26.96 -9.90 4.74
C GLU A 109 -27.66 -8.68 4.13
N ALA A 110 -27.26 -8.29 2.93
CA ALA A 110 -27.83 -7.16 2.22
C ALA A 110 -28.25 -7.56 0.80
N ARG A 111 -29.54 -7.42 0.50
CA ARG A 111 -30.05 -7.46 -0.88
C ARG A 111 -29.72 -6.14 -1.55
N TYR A 112 -29.17 -6.21 -2.75
CA TYR A 112 -28.71 -5.05 -3.48
C TYR A 112 -28.99 -5.22 -4.97
N SER A 113 -29.60 -4.22 -5.60
CA SER A 113 -29.78 -4.20 -7.05
C SER A 113 -28.60 -3.46 -7.67
N TYR A 114 -27.80 -4.14 -8.49
CA TYR A 114 -26.59 -3.59 -9.11
C TYR A 114 -26.89 -3.02 -10.51
N PRO A 115 -27.07 -1.69 -10.64
CA PRO A 115 -27.36 -1.06 -11.91
C PRO A 115 -26.11 -1.01 -12.79
N THR A 116 -26.28 -1.39 -14.06
CA THR A 116 -25.26 -1.36 -15.12
C THR A 116 -25.88 -0.90 -16.43
N ALA A 117 -25.04 -0.69 -17.45
CA ALA A 117 -25.50 -0.42 -18.80
C ALA A 117 -24.69 -1.24 -19.79
N GLN A 118 -25.39 -1.95 -20.68
CA GLN A 118 -24.79 -2.63 -21.83
C GLN A 118 -24.70 -1.65 -23.00
N VAL A 119 -23.54 -1.57 -23.63
CA VAL A 119 -23.26 -0.61 -24.72
C VAL A 119 -22.82 -1.36 -25.97
N CYS A 120 -23.44 -1.07 -27.11
CA CYS A 120 -23.02 -1.58 -28.42
C CYS A 120 -23.02 -0.47 -29.48
N GLN A 121 -22.21 -0.65 -30.53
CA GLN A 121 -22.23 0.21 -31.71
C GLN A 121 -23.00 -0.49 -32.83
N GLU A 122 -24.08 0.11 -33.32
CA GLU A 122 -24.87 -0.41 -34.44
C GLU A 122 -25.16 0.70 -35.45
N ASN A 123 -24.75 0.51 -36.71
CA ASN A 123 -24.95 1.48 -37.80
C ASN A 123 -24.46 2.90 -37.45
N GLY A 124 -23.32 3.01 -36.75
CA GLY A 124 -22.75 4.29 -36.31
C GLY A 124 -23.47 4.96 -35.13
N VAL A 125 -24.43 4.27 -34.51
CA VAL A 125 -25.15 4.75 -33.32
C VAL A 125 -24.73 3.94 -32.11
N THR A 126 -24.37 4.62 -31.03
CA THR A 126 -24.12 3.99 -29.73
C THR A 126 -25.46 3.70 -29.05
N LYS A 127 -25.84 2.43 -28.98
CA LYS A 127 -27.03 1.99 -28.26
C LYS A 127 -26.65 1.61 -26.83
N VAL A 128 -27.44 2.10 -25.87
CA VAL A 128 -27.22 1.87 -24.44
C VAL A 128 -28.48 1.24 -23.86
N LYS A 129 -28.34 0.06 -23.25
CA LYS A 129 -29.42 -0.66 -22.56
C LYS A 129 -29.13 -0.67 -21.06
N PRO A 130 -29.86 0.11 -20.24
CA PRO A 130 -29.79 -0.02 -18.79
C PRO A 130 -30.24 -1.41 -18.35
N SER A 131 -29.53 -1.99 -17.39
CA SER A 131 -29.84 -3.28 -16.77
C SER A 131 -29.59 -3.21 -15.27
N SER A 132 -30.26 -4.07 -14.51
CA SER A 132 -29.94 -4.26 -13.10
C SER A 132 -29.82 -5.76 -12.82
N THR A 133 -28.85 -6.12 -12.00
CA THR A 133 -28.66 -7.48 -11.53
C THR A 133 -28.84 -7.50 -10.03
N ASP A 134 -29.82 -8.27 -9.55
CA ASP A 134 -30.01 -8.43 -8.11
C ASP A 134 -28.94 -9.36 -7.53
N VAL A 135 -28.34 -8.93 -6.43
CA VAL A 135 -27.30 -9.67 -5.72
C VAL A 135 -27.58 -9.64 -4.22
N VAL A 136 -27.12 -10.66 -3.52
CA VAL A 136 -27.11 -10.72 -2.05
C VAL A 136 -25.68 -10.73 -1.57
N PHE A 137 -25.29 -9.69 -0.84
CA PHE A 137 -24.03 -9.67 -0.11
C PHE A 137 -24.22 -10.33 1.26
N ARG A 138 -23.32 -11.23 1.62
CA ARG A 138 -23.21 -11.79 2.97
C ARG A 138 -21.81 -11.51 3.50
N THR A 139 -21.72 -10.72 4.56
CA THR A 139 -20.45 -10.36 5.22
C THR A 139 -20.40 -10.98 6.61
N GLU A 140 -19.41 -11.83 6.87
CA GLU A 140 -19.18 -12.39 8.21
C GLU A 140 -18.75 -11.31 9.20
N ARG A 141 -19.37 -11.29 10.38
CA ARG A 141 -19.15 -10.26 11.42
C ARG A 141 -18.01 -10.58 12.38
N ARG A 142 -17.66 -11.86 12.53
CA ARG A 142 -16.55 -12.28 13.38
C ARG A 142 -15.24 -11.82 12.74
N VAL A 143 -14.56 -10.89 13.40
CA VAL A 143 -13.23 -10.44 13.00
C VAL A 143 -12.19 -11.45 13.52
N PRO A 144 -11.36 -12.05 12.66
CA PRO A 144 -10.38 -13.05 13.07
C PRO A 144 -9.15 -12.40 13.71
N LYS A 145 -8.40 -13.20 14.49
CA LYS A 145 -7.04 -12.83 14.86
C LYS A 145 -6.14 -12.99 13.63
N LEU A 146 -5.63 -11.87 13.12
CA LEU A 146 -4.86 -11.83 11.88
C LEU A 146 -3.36 -11.91 12.13
N GLY A 147 -2.70 -12.88 11.50
CA GLY A 147 -1.27 -12.94 11.33
C GLY A 147 -0.86 -12.40 9.96
N VAL A 148 0.24 -11.64 9.91
CA VAL A 148 0.83 -11.12 8.67
C VAL A 148 2.28 -11.56 8.61
N MET A 149 2.65 -12.29 7.56
CA MET A 149 4.04 -12.67 7.32
C MET A 149 4.63 -11.84 6.20
N LEU A 150 5.67 -11.07 6.51
CA LEU A 150 6.33 -10.16 5.56
C LEU A 150 7.56 -10.80 4.95
N VAL A 151 7.62 -10.89 3.63
CA VAL A 151 8.90 -11.15 2.94
C VAL A 151 9.65 -9.84 2.85
N GLY A 152 10.87 -9.78 3.38
CA GLY A 152 11.62 -8.54 3.60
C GLY A 152 11.27 -7.83 4.91
N TRP A 153 10.97 -8.59 5.98
CA TRP A 153 10.51 -8.04 7.26
C TRP A 153 11.54 -7.10 7.91
N GLY A 154 12.84 -7.35 7.74
CA GLY A 154 13.93 -6.51 8.21
C GLY A 154 14.25 -5.32 7.29
N GLY A 155 13.47 -5.09 6.23
CA GLY A 155 13.57 -3.92 5.36
C GLY A 155 13.04 -2.64 6.00
N ASN A 156 13.16 -1.51 5.30
CA ASN A 156 12.65 -0.23 5.77
C ASN A 156 11.13 -0.29 6.06
N ASN A 157 10.34 -0.79 5.13
CA ASN A 157 8.88 -0.94 5.29
C ASN A 157 8.53 -1.94 6.41
N GLY A 158 9.14 -3.13 6.41
CA GLY A 158 8.82 -4.18 7.38
C GLY A 158 9.13 -3.79 8.83
N SER A 159 10.26 -3.13 9.06
CA SER A 159 10.60 -2.57 10.37
C SER A 159 9.68 -1.41 10.76
N THR A 160 9.37 -0.50 9.83
CA THR A 160 8.53 0.67 10.08
C THR A 160 7.07 0.30 10.37
N VAL A 161 6.46 -0.64 9.63
CA VAL A 161 5.07 -1.06 9.87
C VAL A 161 4.94 -1.77 11.23
N THR A 162 5.92 -2.60 11.58
CA THR A 162 5.98 -3.30 12.88
C THR A 162 6.11 -2.28 14.02
N ALA A 163 7.05 -1.34 13.90
CA ALA A 163 7.24 -0.24 14.85
C ALA A 163 5.98 0.63 15.00
N SER A 164 5.31 0.95 13.89
CA SER A 164 4.09 1.77 13.88
C SER A 164 2.95 1.10 14.63
N VAL A 165 2.78 -0.22 14.46
CA VAL A 165 1.76 -0.99 15.19
C VAL A 165 2.09 -1.09 16.68
N LEU A 166 3.34 -1.35 17.04
CA LEU A 166 3.76 -1.37 18.45
C LEU A 166 3.58 -0.01 19.12
N ALA A 167 3.99 1.07 18.47
CA ALA A 167 3.88 2.43 19.02
C ALA A 167 2.42 2.83 19.28
N ASN A 168 1.50 2.50 18.36
CA ASN A 168 0.07 2.75 18.53
C ASN A 168 -0.54 1.86 19.61
N ARG A 169 -0.20 0.57 19.65
CA ARG A 169 -0.66 -0.38 20.67
C ARG A 169 -0.24 0.04 22.08
N LEU A 170 0.98 0.55 22.23
CA LEU A 170 1.54 1.01 23.49
C LEU A 170 1.14 2.46 23.85
N GLY A 171 0.42 3.17 22.96
CA GLY A 171 0.01 4.56 23.18
C GLY A 171 1.19 5.53 23.30
N LEU A 172 2.29 5.27 22.57
CA LEU A 172 3.52 6.04 22.72
C LEU A 172 3.39 7.49 22.25
N SER A 173 4.17 8.35 22.90
CA SER A 173 4.42 9.72 22.47
C SER A 173 5.90 10.03 22.65
N TRP A 174 6.45 10.87 21.78
CA TRP A 174 7.87 11.23 21.82
C TRP A 174 8.05 12.72 21.57
N MET A 175 9.15 13.27 22.09
CA MET A 175 9.51 14.65 21.83
C MET A 175 10.25 14.77 20.49
N THR A 176 9.87 15.76 19.71
CA THR A 176 10.59 16.22 18.51
C THR A 176 11.05 17.65 18.72
N LYS A 177 11.89 18.17 17.82
CA LYS A 177 12.25 19.59 17.80
C LYS A 177 11.03 20.53 17.68
N THR A 178 9.89 20.02 17.23
CA THR A 178 8.63 20.77 17.05
C THR A 178 7.60 20.50 18.16
N GLY A 179 8.00 19.83 19.23
CA GLY A 179 7.10 19.46 20.34
C GLY A 179 6.77 17.97 20.36
N ARG A 180 5.82 17.62 21.24
CA ARG A 180 5.39 16.23 21.44
C ARG A 180 4.60 15.73 20.22
N LYS A 181 4.91 14.51 19.78
CA LYS A 181 4.13 13.75 18.79
C LYS A 181 3.52 12.51 19.44
N HIS A 182 2.43 12.01 18.88
CA HIS A 182 1.72 10.82 19.33
C HIS A 182 1.67 9.81 18.19
N ALA A 183 1.78 8.53 18.53
CA ALA A 183 1.57 7.44 17.58
C ALA A 183 0.17 7.56 16.94
N ASN A 184 0.11 7.36 15.63
CA ASN A 184 -1.12 7.40 14.84
C ASN A 184 -0.96 6.53 13.58
N TYR A 185 -2.01 6.44 12.77
CA TYR A 185 -2.04 5.74 11.48
C TYR A 185 -2.33 6.68 10.31
N TYR A 186 -1.81 7.92 10.34
CA TYR A 186 -1.98 8.84 9.22
C TYR A 186 -1.41 8.25 7.92
N GLY A 187 -2.11 8.49 6.81
CA GLY A 187 -1.80 7.90 5.50
C GLY A 187 -2.57 6.61 5.19
N SER A 188 -3.16 5.95 6.20
CA SER A 188 -4.07 4.81 5.98
C SER A 188 -5.46 5.28 5.57
N LEU A 189 -6.00 4.71 4.49
CA LEU A 189 -7.38 4.88 4.05
C LEU A 189 -8.34 4.45 5.16
N LEU A 190 -8.12 3.28 5.76
CA LEU A 190 -9.07 2.71 6.71
C LEU A 190 -9.06 3.46 8.05
N GLN A 191 -7.88 3.87 8.53
CA GLN A 191 -7.72 4.43 9.86
C GLN A 191 -7.81 5.96 9.92
N ALA A 192 -7.52 6.65 8.82
CA ALA A 192 -7.42 8.12 8.80
C ALA A 192 -8.27 8.79 7.71
N SER A 193 -9.19 8.07 7.06
CA SER A 193 -10.17 8.67 6.15
C SER A 193 -11.61 8.41 6.60
N THR A 194 -12.54 9.10 5.95
CA THR A 194 -13.98 9.01 6.23
C THR A 194 -14.77 8.69 4.98
N VAL A 195 -16.02 8.31 5.18
CA VAL A 195 -17.04 8.12 4.14
C VAL A 195 -18.30 8.88 4.53
N CYS A 196 -19.03 9.39 3.54
CA CYS A 196 -20.32 10.05 3.77
C CYS A 196 -21.41 8.97 3.82
N LEU A 197 -22.16 8.89 4.93
CA LEU A 197 -23.34 8.01 5.01
C LEU A 197 -24.51 8.58 4.21
N GLY A 198 -24.70 9.89 4.31
CA GLY A 198 -25.77 10.67 3.68
C GLY A 198 -25.93 12.01 4.37
N SER A 199 -27.02 12.72 4.09
CA SER A 199 -27.28 14.04 4.65
C SER A 199 -28.24 13.96 5.84
N GLY A 200 -27.91 14.65 6.92
CA GLY A 200 -28.78 14.89 8.09
C GLY A 200 -29.23 16.35 8.17
N PRO A 201 -29.99 16.72 9.22
CA PRO A 201 -30.52 18.09 9.37
C PRO A 201 -29.46 19.20 9.38
N ALA A 202 -28.22 18.88 9.78
CA ALA A 202 -27.11 19.82 9.85
C ALA A 202 -26.11 19.70 8.67
N GLY A 203 -26.41 18.87 7.66
CA GLY A 203 -25.53 18.59 6.53
C GLY A 203 -25.06 17.13 6.48
N ASP A 204 -24.03 16.89 5.66
CA ASP A 204 -23.50 15.54 5.42
C ASP A 204 -22.89 14.93 6.67
N ILE A 205 -23.24 13.66 6.92
CA ILE A 205 -22.80 12.88 8.06
C ILE A 205 -21.69 11.93 7.60
N TYR A 206 -20.51 12.10 8.17
CA TYR A 206 -19.35 11.29 7.89
C TYR A 206 -19.02 10.35 9.06
N ILE A 207 -18.58 9.14 8.72
CA ILE A 207 -18.02 8.19 9.68
C ILE A 207 -16.60 7.79 9.26
N PRO A 208 -15.76 7.31 10.18
CA PRO A 208 -14.49 6.67 9.83
C PRO A 208 -14.68 5.55 8.81
N PHE A 209 -13.77 5.41 7.85
CA PHE A 209 -13.90 4.40 6.78
C PHE A 209 -13.98 2.97 7.35
N ARG A 210 -13.14 2.66 8.34
CA ARG A 210 -13.13 1.37 9.05
C ARG A 210 -14.44 1.00 9.74
N ASP A 211 -15.32 1.97 9.98
CA ASP A 211 -16.56 1.76 10.73
C ASP A 211 -17.70 1.23 9.83
N LEU A 212 -17.52 1.24 8.49
CA LEU A 212 -18.53 0.73 7.52
C LEU A 212 -18.85 -0.76 7.69
N LEU A 213 -17.84 -1.57 8.01
CA LEU A 213 -17.94 -3.01 8.17
C LEU A 213 -17.04 -3.46 9.34
N PRO A 214 -17.30 -4.61 9.98
CA PRO A 214 -16.38 -5.16 10.98
C PRO A 214 -15.03 -5.51 10.32
N MET A 215 -13.95 -4.86 10.77
CA MET A 215 -12.60 -5.01 10.22
C MET A 215 -11.58 -5.28 11.32
N VAL A 216 -10.46 -5.91 10.94
CA VAL A 216 -9.27 -6.03 11.80
C VAL A 216 -8.74 -4.63 12.14
N HIS A 217 -8.49 -4.38 13.42
CA HIS A 217 -7.77 -3.19 13.84
C HIS A 217 -6.25 -3.43 13.72
N PRO A 218 -5.45 -2.49 13.19
CA PRO A 218 -4.01 -2.69 13.05
C PRO A 218 -3.28 -3.09 14.34
N ASN A 219 -3.73 -2.58 15.49
CA ASN A 219 -3.20 -2.96 16.80
C ASN A 219 -3.33 -4.45 17.13
N ASP A 220 -4.20 -5.20 16.45
CA ASP A 220 -4.45 -6.62 16.72
C ASP A 220 -3.67 -7.55 15.79
N ILE A 221 -2.94 -6.98 14.82
CA ILE A 221 -2.12 -7.74 13.88
C ILE A 221 -0.87 -8.31 14.60
N VAL A 222 -0.60 -9.58 14.33
CA VAL A 222 0.64 -10.26 14.73
C VAL A 222 1.56 -10.36 13.52
N PHE A 223 2.79 -9.84 13.63
CA PHE A 223 3.78 -9.91 12.56
C PHE A 223 4.80 -11.02 12.80
N ASP A 224 5.18 -11.69 11.72
CA ASP A 224 6.37 -12.55 11.57
C ASP A 224 6.87 -12.34 10.12
N GLY A 225 7.89 -13.06 9.69
CA GLY A 225 8.32 -13.02 8.30
C GLY A 225 9.76 -13.44 8.08
N TRP A 226 10.24 -13.16 6.88
CA TRP A 226 11.54 -13.57 6.39
C TRP A 226 12.36 -12.37 5.95
N ASP A 227 13.67 -12.45 6.07
CA ASP A 227 14.59 -11.50 5.45
C ASP A 227 15.90 -12.23 5.17
N ILE A 228 16.55 -11.88 4.04
CA ILE A 228 17.89 -12.38 3.74
C ILE A 228 18.93 -11.83 4.71
N SER A 229 18.61 -10.79 5.48
CA SER A 229 19.42 -10.25 6.57
C SER A 229 18.98 -10.76 7.94
N SER A 230 19.94 -11.14 8.80
CA SER A 230 19.73 -11.68 10.14
C SER A 230 19.40 -10.63 11.21
N LEU A 231 19.42 -9.34 10.87
CA LEU A 231 19.18 -8.27 11.83
C LEU A 231 17.80 -8.41 12.48
N ASN A 232 17.77 -8.29 13.81
CA ASN A 232 16.51 -8.12 14.53
C ASN A 232 15.84 -6.79 14.13
N LEU A 233 14.56 -6.66 14.44
CA LEU A 233 13.76 -5.53 13.99
C LEU A 233 14.18 -4.19 14.64
N ALA A 234 14.80 -4.18 15.83
CA ALA A 234 15.33 -2.95 16.43
C ALA A 234 16.56 -2.43 15.66
N ASP A 235 17.47 -3.32 15.28
CA ASP A 235 18.65 -2.94 14.50
C ASP A 235 18.28 -2.67 13.02
N ALA A 236 17.26 -3.36 12.49
CA ALA A 236 16.67 -3.03 11.20
C ALA A 236 16.03 -1.62 11.20
N MET A 237 15.29 -1.27 12.25
CA MET A 237 14.72 0.07 12.44
C MET A 237 15.83 1.14 12.50
N HIS A 238 16.92 0.85 13.22
CA HIS A 238 18.08 1.74 13.26
C HIS A 238 18.71 1.94 11.88
N ARG A 239 18.95 0.83 11.15
CA ARG A 239 19.49 0.84 9.78
C ARG A 239 18.58 1.60 8.80
N ALA A 240 17.26 1.49 8.96
CA ALA A 240 16.29 2.11 8.06
C ALA A 240 16.27 3.64 8.16
N GLN A 241 16.63 4.20 9.33
CA GLN A 241 16.68 5.66 9.57
C GLN A 241 15.38 6.41 9.24
N VAL A 242 14.23 5.75 9.46
CA VAL A 242 12.90 6.31 9.16
C VAL A 242 12.32 7.08 10.34
N LEU A 243 12.34 6.47 11.53
CA LEU A 243 11.66 6.99 12.70
C LEU A 243 12.54 7.94 13.51
N ASP A 244 11.93 8.89 14.21
CA ASP A 244 12.64 9.75 15.16
C ASP A 244 13.40 8.92 16.21
N TRP A 245 14.64 9.33 16.54
CA TRP A 245 15.50 8.62 17.49
C TRP A 245 14.82 8.34 18.84
N ALA A 246 14.13 9.32 19.40
CA ALA A 246 13.45 9.18 20.69
C ALA A 246 12.32 8.12 20.66
N LEU A 247 11.73 7.86 19.49
CA LEU A 247 10.79 6.76 19.30
C LEU A 247 11.51 5.42 19.15
N GLN A 248 12.63 5.39 18.40
CA GLN A 248 13.45 4.19 18.26
C GLN A 248 13.90 3.64 19.62
N GLU A 249 14.38 4.51 20.52
CA GLU A 249 14.82 4.13 21.86
C GLU A 249 13.68 3.52 22.70
N GLN A 250 12.47 4.08 22.60
CA GLN A 250 11.29 3.54 23.30
C GLN A 250 10.86 2.19 22.74
N LEU A 251 11.05 1.96 21.43
CA LEU A 251 10.64 0.73 20.76
C LEU A 251 11.69 -0.38 20.79
N ARG A 252 12.98 -0.07 20.99
CA ARG A 252 14.07 -1.05 20.98
C ARG A 252 13.79 -2.27 21.88
N PRO A 253 13.37 -2.15 23.15
CA PRO A 253 13.08 -3.32 24.01
C PRO A 253 11.95 -4.21 23.48
N HIS A 254 11.07 -3.66 22.65
CA HIS A 254 9.93 -4.39 22.06
C HIS A 254 10.26 -5.02 20.70
N MET A 255 11.33 -4.58 20.05
CA MET A 255 11.69 -5.01 18.68
C MET A 255 12.97 -5.84 18.61
N GLU A 256 13.83 -5.82 19.64
CA GLU A 256 15.12 -6.55 19.63
C GLU A 256 14.99 -8.08 19.60
N ASN A 257 13.86 -8.60 20.10
CA ASN A 257 13.56 -10.03 20.12
C ASN A 257 12.79 -10.50 18.88
N LEU A 258 12.34 -9.58 18.03
CA LEU A 258 11.70 -9.92 16.76
C LEU A 258 12.82 -10.13 15.74
N LYS A 259 12.96 -11.35 15.23
CA LYS A 259 14.01 -11.73 14.28
C LYS A 259 13.39 -12.35 13.02
N PRO A 260 13.78 -11.90 11.82
CA PRO A 260 13.33 -12.54 10.59
C PRO A 260 13.82 -13.98 10.50
N ARG A 261 12.96 -14.85 9.97
CA ARG A 261 13.33 -16.20 9.52
C ARG A 261 14.26 -16.12 8.31
N ALA A 262 15.06 -17.16 8.11
CA ALA A 262 15.92 -17.26 6.94
C ALA A 262 15.08 -17.29 5.65
N SER A 263 15.48 -16.52 4.64
CA SER A 263 14.71 -16.37 3.39
C SER A 263 15.35 -17.11 2.22
N ILE A 264 14.59 -17.30 1.16
CA ILE A 264 15.12 -17.71 -0.14
C ILE A 264 15.96 -16.56 -0.71
N TYR A 265 17.19 -16.86 -1.14
CA TYR A 265 18.06 -15.92 -1.84
C TYR A 265 18.59 -16.58 -3.11
N ILE A 266 18.24 -16.00 -4.26
CA ILE A 266 18.73 -16.41 -5.56
C ILE A 266 19.31 -15.16 -6.23
N PRO A 267 20.66 -14.99 -6.24
CA PRO A 267 21.33 -13.72 -6.56
C PRO A 267 20.85 -13.06 -7.86
N LYS A 268 20.66 -13.85 -8.92
CA LYS A 268 20.32 -13.37 -10.27
C LYS A 268 19.04 -12.53 -10.37
N PHE A 269 18.12 -12.65 -9.41
CA PHE A 269 16.84 -11.94 -9.46
C PHE A 269 16.90 -10.54 -8.86
N ILE A 270 17.88 -10.23 -8.01
CA ILE A 270 18.05 -8.91 -7.38
C ILE A 270 19.41 -8.31 -7.77
N ALA A 271 19.68 -7.08 -7.34
CA ALA A 271 20.96 -6.44 -7.66
C ALA A 271 22.12 -7.12 -6.93
N ASP A 272 23.27 -7.31 -7.60
CA ASP A 272 24.49 -7.91 -7.01
C ASP A 272 24.95 -7.20 -5.72
N ASN A 273 24.65 -5.90 -5.60
CA ASN A 273 24.98 -5.08 -4.44
C ASN A 273 24.20 -5.43 -3.15
N GLN A 274 23.38 -6.49 -3.20
CA GLN A 274 22.67 -7.08 -2.07
C GLN A 274 23.38 -8.31 -1.48
N GLU A 275 24.44 -8.82 -2.12
CA GLU A 275 25.16 -10.03 -1.67
C GLU A 275 25.66 -9.91 -0.23
N GLU A 276 26.31 -8.80 0.12
CA GLU A 276 26.82 -8.54 1.49
C GLU A 276 25.72 -8.49 2.56
N ARG A 277 24.46 -8.28 2.17
CA ARG A 277 23.32 -8.23 3.09
C ARG A 277 22.76 -9.63 3.37
N ALA A 278 23.05 -10.62 2.53
CA ALA A 278 22.44 -11.94 2.55
C ALA A 278 23.15 -12.91 3.51
N ASP A 279 22.98 -12.76 4.81
CA ASP A 279 23.56 -13.61 5.86
C ASP A 279 22.54 -14.57 6.53
N ASN A 280 21.27 -14.52 6.13
CA ASN A 280 20.16 -15.30 6.69
C ASN A 280 19.35 -15.98 5.59
N VAL A 281 19.97 -16.98 4.96
CA VAL A 281 19.44 -17.62 3.75
C VAL A 281 19.15 -19.11 3.94
N LEU A 282 18.09 -19.59 3.30
CA LEU A 282 17.78 -21.01 3.23
C LEU A 282 18.76 -21.74 2.30
N THR A 283 19.03 -23.00 2.61
CA THR A 283 19.88 -23.88 1.80
C THR A 283 19.08 -25.08 1.28
N GLY A 284 19.66 -25.84 0.35
CA GLY A 284 18.99 -26.98 -0.29
C GLY A 284 18.38 -26.63 -1.65
N THR A 285 17.66 -27.59 -2.23
CA THR A 285 17.01 -27.43 -3.54
C THR A 285 15.85 -26.42 -3.48
N ILE A 286 15.44 -25.90 -4.64
CA ILE A 286 14.29 -24.98 -4.74
C ILE A 286 13.02 -25.58 -4.09
N ALA A 287 12.76 -26.87 -4.34
CA ALA A 287 11.65 -27.59 -3.72
C ALA A 287 11.76 -27.66 -2.18
N GLN A 288 12.96 -27.93 -1.65
CA GLN A 288 13.20 -27.95 -0.19
C GLN A 288 13.00 -26.58 0.43
N GLN A 289 13.49 -25.53 -0.23
CA GLN A 289 13.32 -24.15 0.23
C GLN A 289 11.83 -23.74 0.23
N MET A 290 11.07 -24.05 -0.83
CA MET A 290 9.63 -23.82 -0.87
C MET A 290 8.89 -24.62 0.24
N ALA A 291 9.28 -25.88 0.46
CA ALA A 291 8.71 -26.69 1.53
C ALA A 291 8.96 -26.08 2.91
N GLN A 292 10.14 -25.48 3.13
CA GLN A 292 10.43 -24.75 4.36
C GLN A 292 9.55 -23.52 4.52
N ILE A 293 9.31 -22.72 3.47
CA ILE A 293 8.38 -21.57 3.54
C ILE A 293 6.97 -22.04 3.92
N ARG A 294 6.49 -23.15 3.35
CA ARG A 294 5.20 -23.75 3.72
C ARG A 294 5.17 -24.22 5.18
N GLN A 295 6.27 -24.75 5.69
CA GLN A 295 6.39 -25.13 7.09
C GLN A 295 6.38 -23.90 8.00
N ASP A 296 7.10 -22.85 7.65
CA ASP A 296 7.15 -21.58 8.40
C ASP A 296 5.77 -20.94 8.54
N ILE A 297 4.95 -20.95 7.48
CA ILE A 297 3.56 -20.47 7.52
C ILE A 297 2.73 -21.27 8.52
N ARG A 298 2.84 -22.60 8.50
CA ARG A 298 2.12 -23.50 9.43
C ARG A 298 2.60 -23.31 10.87
N ASP A 299 3.91 -23.19 11.08
CA ASP A 299 4.52 -22.98 12.39
C ASP A 299 4.12 -21.63 12.99
N PHE A 300 4.13 -20.56 12.19
CA PHE A 300 3.66 -19.25 12.61
C PHE A 300 2.18 -19.29 13.00
N LYS A 301 1.33 -19.88 12.16
CA LYS A 301 -0.10 -20.00 12.44
C LYS A 301 -0.36 -20.74 13.76
N SER A 302 0.31 -21.86 13.96
CA SER A 302 0.21 -22.69 15.18
C SER A 302 0.73 -21.96 16.42
N SER A 303 1.95 -21.43 16.37
CA SER A 303 2.63 -20.82 17.53
C SER A 303 2.03 -19.49 17.98
N SER A 304 1.49 -18.69 17.06
CA SER A 304 0.85 -17.40 17.38
C SER A 304 -0.63 -17.52 17.72
N GLY A 305 -1.26 -18.66 17.39
CA GLY A 305 -2.70 -18.88 17.58
C GLY A 305 -3.58 -17.93 16.78
N VAL A 306 -3.11 -17.47 15.62
CA VAL A 306 -3.89 -16.64 14.68
C VAL A 306 -4.86 -17.51 13.88
N ASP A 307 -6.03 -16.97 13.59
CA ASP A 307 -7.06 -17.68 12.81
C ASP A 307 -6.68 -17.70 11.31
N LYS A 308 -6.11 -16.59 10.84
CA LYS A 308 -5.76 -16.34 9.43
C LYS A 308 -4.34 -15.82 9.29
N VAL A 309 -3.72 -16.14 8.14
CA VAL A 309 -2.41 -15.64 7.75
C VAL A 309 -2.51 -15.02 6.36
N ILE A 310 -1.97 -13.81 6.21
CA ILE A 310 -1.74 -13.16 4.93
C ILE A 310 -0.23 -13.01 4.73
N VAL A 311 0.25 -13.37 3.55
CA VAL A 311 1.65 -13.20 3.18
C VAL A 311 1.78 -11.98 2.28
N LEU A 312 2.73 -11.10 2.57
CA LEU A 312 2.96 -9.89 1.78
C LEU A 312 4.44 -9.73 1.44
N TRP A 313 4.73 -9.52 0.17
CA TRP A 313 6.06 -9.20 -0.32
C TRP A 313 6.34 -7.71 -0.19
N THR A 314 7.33 -7.36 0.63
CA THR A 314 7.91 -6.01 0.73
C THR A 314 9.44 -6.05 0.69
N ALA A 315 10.01 -7.11 0.11
CA ALA A 315 11.43 -7.26 -0.10
C ALA A 315 11.89 -6.48 -1.33
N ASN A 316 13.18 -6.62 -1.65
CA ASN A 316 13.79 -6.03 -2.84
C ASN A 316 12.95 -6.27 -4.10
N THR A 317 12.97 -5.27 -4.99
CA THR A 317 12.41 -5.42 -6.33
C THR A 317 13.25 -6.45 -7.10
N GLU A 318 12.60 -7.49 -7.60
CA GLU A 318 13.22 -8.46 -8.50
C GLU A 318 13.16 -7.97 -9.96
N CYS A 319 13.99 -8.55 -10.82
CA CYS A 319 13.84 -8.42 -12.27
C CYS A 319 12.60 -9.18 -12.77
N PHE A 320 12.13 -8.84 -13.97
CA PHE A 320 11.02 -9.57 -14.60
C PHE A 320 11.45 -10.97 -15.03
N CYS A 321 10.52 -11.90 -14.95
CA CYS A 321 10.66 -13.27 -15.44
C CYS A 321 9.86 -13.46 -16.72
N ASP A 322 10.39 -14.17 -17.71
CA ASP A 322 9.64 -14.48 -18.92
C ASP A 322 8.56 -15.55 -18.67
N ALA A 323 7.40 -15.36 -19.28
CA ALA A 323 6.39 -16.42 -19.39
C ALA A 323 6.87 -17.44 -20.43
N GLN A 324 7.11 -18.67 -19.99
CA GLN A 324 7.70 -19.75 -20.75
C GLN A 324 6.71 -20.93 -20.84
N PRO A 325 6.30 -21.33 -22.06
CA PRO A 325 5.48 -22.51 -22.27
C PRO A 325 6.14 -23.77 -21.70
N GLY A 326 5.37 -24.60 -21.00
CA GLY A 326 5.87 -25.83 -20.36
C GLY A 326 6.65 -25.60 -19.06
N VAL A 327 6.78 -24.35 -18.58
CA VAL A 327 7.50 -24.03 -17.32
C VAL A 327 6.62 -23.28 -16.35
N ASN A 328 6.07 -22.13 -16.72
CA ASN A 328 5.31 -21.25 -15.80
C ASN A 328 4.01 -20.70 -16.42
N ASP A 329 3.58 -21.31 -17.52
CA ASP A 329 2.36 -21.02 -18.26
C ASP A 329 1.10 -21.66 -17.64
N THR A 330 1.26 -22.78 -16.93
CA THR A 330 0.17 -23.47 -16.22
C THR A 330 0.57 -23.81 -14.77
N ALA A 331 -0.43 -24.04 -13.92
CA ALA A 331 -0.23 -24.42 -12.52
C ALA A 331 0.58 -25.71 -12.39
N ASP A 332 0.25 -26.72 -13.20
CA ASP A 332 0.93 -28.02 -13.17
C ASP A 332 2.39 -27.91 -13.65
N ASN A 333 2.62 -27.18 -14.75
CA ASN A 333 3.97 -26.94 -15.25
C ASN A 333 4.82 -26.18 -14.22
N LEU A 334 4.25 -25.17 -13.56
CA LEU A 334 4.94 -24.40 -12.53
C LEU A 334 5.32 -25.26 -11.32
N LEU A 335 4.40 -26.09 -10.83
CA LEU A 335 4.69 -27.00 -9.73
C LEU A 335 5.76 -28.03 -10.12
N GLN A 336 5.70 -28.58 -11.34
CA GLN A 336 6.73 -29.47 -11.86
C GLN A 336 8.08 -28.77 -12.01
N ALA A 337 8.12 -27.52 -12.49
CA ALA A 337 9.33 -26.73 -12.61
C ALA A 337 10.02 -26.53 -11.25
N ILE A 338 9.24 -26.27 -10.19
CA ILE A 338 9.74 -26.15 -8.81
C ILE A 338 10.34 -27.48 -8.34
N GLU A 339 9.65 -28.59 -8.55
CA GLU A 339 10.13 -29.94 -8.16
C GLU A 339 11.40 -30.34 -8.91
N CYS A 340 11.50 -30.01 -10.20
CA CYS A 340 12.68 -30.26 -11.03
C CYS A 340 13.83 -29.27 -10.77
N GLY A 341 13.63 -28.25 -9.93
CA GLY A 341 14.65 -27.24 -9.63
C GLY A 341 14.97 -26.31 -10.80
N LEU A 342 13.99 -26.06 -11.67
CA LEU A 342 14.11 -25.06 -12.73
C LEU A 342 14.09 -23.64 -12.17
N ASP A 343 14.46 -22.70 -13.03
CA ASP A 343 14.61 -21.28 -12.69
C ASP A 343 13.27 -20.61 -12.37
N VAL A 344 12.92 -20.55 -11.08
CA VAL A 344 11.73 -19.89 -10.54
C VAL A 344 12.15 -18.80 -9.55
N SER A 345 11.55 -17.61 -9.63
CA SER A 345 11.92 -16.48 -8.76
C SER A 345 11.52 -16.73 -7.31
N PRO A 346 12.28 -16.18 -6.32
CA PRO A 346 11.88 -16.24 -4.91
C PRO A 346 10.46 -15.73 -4.69
N SER A 347 10.06 -14.60 -5.27
CA SER A 347 8.68 -14.10 -5.15
C SER A 347 7.62 -15.09 -5.64
N THR A 348 7.90 -15.80 -6.74
CA THR A 348 7.00 -16.85 -7.26
C THR A 348 6.92 -18.03 -6.30
N LEU A 349 8.04 -18.44 -5.70
CA LEU A 349 8.07 -19.52 -4.70
C LEU A 349 7.25 -19.16 -3.45
N PHE A 350 7.36 -17.92 -2.96
CA PHE A 350 6.54 -17.44 -1.85
C PHE A 350 5.05 -17.38 -2.21
N ALA A 351 4.70 -16.93 -3.42
CA ALA A 351 3.32 -16.91 -3.90
C ALA A 351 2.73 -18.33 -3.95
N VAL A 352 3.44 -19.28 -4.57
CA VAL A 352 3.02 -20.69 -4.67
C VAL A 352 2.90 -21.32 -3.27
N ALA A 353 3.89 -21.13 -2.40
CA ALA A 353 3.85 -21.64 -1.03
C ALA A 353 2.62 -21.10 -0.26
N SER A 354 2.34 -19.80 -0.38
CA SER A 354 1.19 -19.16 0.28
C SER A 354 -0.13 -19.72 -0.23
N ILE A 355 -0.28 -19.85 -1.55
CA ILE A 355 -1.49 -20.40 -2.18
C ILE A 355 -1.72 -21.86 -1.76
N LEU A 356 -0.66 -22.68 -1.69
CA LEU A 356 -0.76 -24.07 -1.25
C LEU A 356 -1.11 -24.22 0.24
N GLU A 357 -0.80 -23.22 1.06
CA GLU A 357 -1.20 -23.13 2.47
C GLU A 357 -2.55 -22.40 2.68
N GLY A 358 -3.25 -22.06 1.59
CA GLY A 358 -4.54 -21.36 1.67
C GLY A 358 -4.45 -19.93 2.18
N CYS A 359 -3.27 -19.31 2.10
CA CYS A 359 -2.99 -17.97 2.58
C CYS A 359 -2.97 -16.97 1.42
N SER A 360 -3.75 -15.90 1.53
CA SER A 360 -3.74 -14.82 0.54
C SER A 360 -2.35 -14.20 0.41
N TYR A 361 -1.93 -13.90 -0.83
CA TYR A 361 -0.61 -13.38 -1.14
C TYR A 361 -0.68 -12.00 -1.80
N ILE A 362 0.10 -11.05 -1.28
CA ILE A 362 0.12 -9.67 -1.76
C ILE A 362 1.52 -9.31 -2.26
N ASN A 363 1.64 -8.92 -3.52
CA ASN A 363 2.88 -8.42 -4.10
C ASN A 363 2.97 -6.90 -3.97
N GLY A 364 3.78 -6.42 -3.02
CA GLY A 364 4.05 -5.00 -2.80
C GLY A 364 5.13 -4.39 -3.70
N SER A 365 5.74 -5.20 -4.58
CA SER A 365 6.85 -4.81 -5.45
C SER A 365 6.48 -4.99 -6.94
N PRO A 366 7.24 -4.43 -7.90
CA PRO A 366 6.81 -4.33 -9.29
C PRO A 366 7.13 -5.54 -10.17
N GLN A 367 7.90 -6.52 -9.69
CA GLN A 367 8.18 -7.72 -10.49
C GLN A 367 6.89 -8.49 -10.80
N ASN A 368 6.86 -9.17 -11.95
CA ASN A 368 5.72 -9.94 -12.43
C ASN A 368 5.59 -11.32 -11.75
N THR A 369 5.49 -11.33 -10.42
CA THR A 369 5.32 -12.55 -9.61
C THR A 369 4.17 -13.43 -10.10
N PHE A 370 3.07 -12.81 -10.54
CA PHE A 370 1.86 -13.48 -10.96
C PHE A 370 1.90 -13.92 -12.43
N LEU A 371 2.85 -14.80 -12.75
CA LEU A 371 2.88 -15.50 -14.03
C LEU A 371 1.62 -16.36 -14.23
N PRO A 372 1.27 -16.76 -15.47
CA PRO A 372 0.02 -17.46 -15.76
C PRO A 372 -0.22 -18.71 -14.89
N GLY A 373 0.83 -19.49 -14.61
CA GLY A 373 0.73 -20.65 -13.72
C GLY A 373 0.38 -20.31 -12.27
N VAL A 374 0.85 -19.17 -11.74
CA VAL A 374 0.50 -18.69 -10.40
C VAL A 374 -0.95 -18.24 -10.35
N ILE A 375 -1.41 -17.50 -11.37
CA ILE A 375 -2.80 -17.06 -11.50
C ILE A 375 -3.74 -18.27 -11.54
N GLN A 376 -3.42 -19.24 -12.40
CA GLN A 376 -4.21 -20.46 -12.52
C GLN A 376 -4.26 -21.23 -11.19
N LEU A 377 -3.14 -21.36 -10.49
CA LEU A 377 -3.08 -22.03 -9.18
C LEU A 377 -3.93 -21.30 -8.13
N ALA A 378 -3.87 -19.96 -8.07
CA ALA A 378 -4.67 -19.15 -7.14
C ALA A 378 -6.17 -19.33 -7.37
N VAL A 379 -6.61 -19.35 -8.63
CA VAL A 379 -8.00 -19.60 -9.04
C VAL A 379 -8.44 -21.01 -8.65
N GLN A 380 -7.63 -22.03 -8.97
CA GLN A 380 -7.92 -23.43 -8.61
C GLN A 380 -8.06 -23.62 -7.08
N ARG A 381 -7.22 -22.94 -6.29
CA ARG A 381 -7.21 -23.03 -4.83
C ARG A 381 -8.17 -22.04 -4.15
N ARG A 382 -8.82 -21.14 -4.92
CA ARG A 382 -9.71 -20.08 -4.41
C ARG A 382 -9.03 -19.20 -3.34
N VAL A 383 -7.75 -18.89 -3.56
CA VAL A 383 -6.94 -18.02 -2.70
C VAL A 383 -6.78 -16.66 -3.36
N PHE A 384 -6.73 -15.59 -2.57
CA PHE A 384 -6.54 -14.26 -3.12
C PHE A 384 -5.08 -13.94 -3.44
N ILE A 385 -4.90 -13.31 -4.60
CA ILE A 385 -3.67 -12.66 -5.01
C ILE A 385 -3.94 -11.18 -5.31
N VAL A 386 -3.01 -10.33 -4.87
CA VAL A 386 -3.12 -8.86 -4.97
C VAL A 386 -1.78 -8.28 -5.37
N GLY A 387 -1.78 -7.27 -6.22
CA GLY A 387 -0.58 -6.57 -6.65
C GLY A 387 -0.87 -5.72 -7.88
N ASP A 388 0.11 -5.05 -8.48
CA ASP A 388 1.53 -5.03 -8.13
C ASP A 388 2.01 -3.60 -7.76
N ASP A 389 3.06 -3.56 -6.94
CA ASP A 389 3.80 -2.37 -6.48
C ASP A 389 3.01 -1.34 -5.66
N PHE A 390 3.45 -0.98 -4.46
CA PHE A 390 2.73 -0.01 -3.60
C PHE A 390 2.54 1.37 -4.24
N LYS A 391 1.32 1.90 -4.26
CA LYS A 391 1.03 3.27 -4.73
C LYS A 391 1.14 4.29 -3.59
N SER A 392 2.39 4.61 -3.19
CA SER A 392 2.71 5.47 -2.03
C SER A 392 2.60 6.99 -2.30
N GLY A 393 3.54 7.55 -3.07
CA GLY A 393 3.71 9.01 -3.24
C GLY A 393 3.48 9.50 -4.67
N GLN A 394 4.55 9.59 -5.47
CA GLN A 394 4.53 10.19 -6.83
C GLN A 394 3.43 9.60 -7.72
N THR A 395 3.37 8.28 -7.85
CA THR A 395 2.38 7.61 -8.72
C THR A 395 0.95 7.82 -8.23
N LYS A 396 0.74 7.94 -6.90
CA LYS A 396 -0.57 8.23 -6.31
C LYS A 396 -1.06 9.60 -6.77
N ILE A 397 -0.21 10.63 -6.68
CA ILE A 397 -0.53 11.99 -7.18
C ILE A 397 -0.72 11.99 -8.70
N LYS A 398 0.13 11.29 -9.46
CA LYS A 398 0.00 11.17 -10.92
C LYS A 398 -1.39 10.63 -11.32
N SER A 399 -1.86 9.59 -10.64
CA SER A 399 -3.19 9.01 -10.90
C SER A 399 -4.38 9.91 -10.52
N VAL A 400 -4.15 10.96 -9.72
CA VAL A 400 -5.12 12.03 -9.44
C VAL A 400 -5.03 13.12 -10.50
N LEU A 401 -3.81 13.58 -10.81
CA LEU A 401 -3.59 14.74 -11.65
C LEU A 401 -3.97 14.47 -13.11
N VAL A 402 -3.61 13.31 -13.65
CA VAL A 402 -3.95 12.94 -15.03
C VAL A 402 -5.46 12.77 -15.19
N ASP A 403 -6.13 12.17 -14.19
CA ASP A 403 -7.59 12.07 -14.14
C ASP A 403 -8.25 13.46 -14.14
N PHE A 404 -7.78 14.37 -13.29
CA PHE A 404 -8.24 15.75 -13.23
C PHE A 404 -8.04 16.51 -14.56
N LEU A 405 -6.85 16.44 -15.16
CA LEU A 405 -6.53 17.18 -16.39
C LEU A 405 -7.41 16.72 -17.55
N ILE A 406 -7.48 15.41 -17.78
CA ILE A 406 -8.26 14.83 -18.89
C ILE A 406 -9.76 15.05 -18.68
N SER A 407 -10.26 14.89 -17.44
CA SER A 407 -11.66 15.17 -17.09
C SER A 407 -12.02 16.64 -17.26
N SER A 408 -11.04 17.54 -17.19
CA SER A 408 -11.21 18.98 -17.43
C SER A 408 -11.07 19.38 -18.91
N GLY A 409 -10.90 18.41 -19.82
CA GLY A 409 -10.69 18.68 -21.24
C GLY A 409 -9.31 19.26 -21.57
N ILE A 410 -8.33 19.11 -20.67
CA ILE A 410 -6.94 19.53 -20.88
C ILE A 410 -6.16 18.30 -21.35
N LYS A 411 -5.30 18.46 -22.37
CA LYS A 411 -4.57 17.35 -22.99
C LYS A 411 -3.12 17.31 -22.52
N PRO A 412 -2.77 16.48 -21.51
CA PRO A 412 -1.37 16.15 -21.23
C PRO A 412 -0.68 15.64 -22.49
N VAL A 413 0.43 16.28 -22.88
CA VAL A 413 1.27 15.87 -24.02
C VAL A 413 2.67 15.46 -23.59
N SER A 414 3.12 15.88 -22.40
CA SER A 414 4.38 15.41 -21.81
C SER A 414 4.27 15.25 -20.30
N ILE A 415 4.75 14.12 -19.80
CA ILE A 415 4.82 13.76 -18.37
C ILE A 415 6.24 13.27 -18.09
N VAL A 416 7.02 14.03 -17.33
CA VAL A 416 8.39 13.67 -16.99
C VAL A 416 8.50 13.50 -15.48
N SER A 417 8.84 12.29 -15.03
CA SER A 417 8.84 11.91 -13.60
C SER A 417 10.23 11.49 -13.13
N TYR A 418 10.97 12.40 -12.53
CA TYR A 418 12.27 12.12 -11.89
C TYR A 418 12.10 11.73 -10.43
N ASN A 419 12.97 10.84 -9.96
CA ASN A 419 13.02 10.39 -8.57
C ASN A 419 14.46 10.16 -8.12
N HIS A 420 14.77 10.52 -6.88
CA HIS A 420 15.98 10.01 -6.22
C HIS A 420 15.75 9.70 -4.75
N LEU A 421 16.42 8.66 -4.27
CA LEU A 421 16.33 8.13 -2.91
C LEU A 421 17.64 7.42 -2.52
N GLY A 422 17.93 7.36 -1.22
CA GLY A 422 19.20 6.87 -0.66
C GLY A 422 19.08 5.64 0.22
N ASN A 423 17.87 5.09 0.38
CA ASN A 423 17.62 3.85 1.10
C ASN A 423 17.98 2.60 0.27
N ASN A 424 17.80 1.41 0.85
CA ASN A 424 18.15 0.16 0.18
C ASN A 424 17.28 -0.12 -1.07
N ASP A 425 16.06 0.41 -1.14
CA ASP A 425 15.25 0.33 -2.37
C ASP A 425 15.95 1.06 -3.51
N GLY A 426 16.38 2.31 -3.28
CA GLY A 426 17.18 3.06 -4.26
C GLY A 426 18.48 2.35 -4.65
N LYS A 427 19.18 1.74 -3.68
CA LYS A 427 20.41 0.98 -3.93
C LYS A 427 20.15 -0.24 -4.82
N ASN A 428 19.07 -0.97 -4.60
CA ASN A 428 18.69 -2.12 -5.44
C ASN A 428 18.26 -1.67 -6.85
N LEU A 429 17.48 -0.60 -6.94
CA LEU A 429 16.98 -0.03 -8.19
C LEU A 429 18.07 0.70 -9.01
N SER A 430 19.32 0.78 -8.55
CA SER A 430 20.42 1.30 -9.36
C SER A 430 20.82 0.32 -10.47
N ALA A 431 20.45 -0.95 -10.35
CA ALA A 431 20.69 -1.97 -11.37
C ALA A 431 19.60 -1.90 -12.47
N PRO A 432 19.97 -1.92 -13.77
CA PRO A 432 19.01 -1.73 -14.87
C PRO A 432 17.85 -2.73 -14.90
N ALA A 433 18.10 -4.01 -14.61
CA ALA A 433 17.07 -5.05 -14.67
C ALA A 433 15.97 -4.84 -13.61
N GLN A 434 16.35 -4.44 -12.39
CA GLN A 434 15.42 -4.12 -11.31
C GLN A 434 14.72 -2.77 -11.54
N PHE A 435 15.43 -1.79 -12.11
CA PHE A 435 14.83 -0.52 -12.52
C PHE A 435 13.73 -0.73 -13.57
N ARG A 436 13.93 -1.62 -14.55
CA ARG A 436 12.96 -1.90 -15.61
C ARG A 436 11.60 -2.33 -15.06
N SER A 437 11.57 -3.16 -14.03
CA SER A 437 10.33 -3.55 -13.33
C SER A 437 9.56 -2.32 -12.82
N LYS A 438 10.28 -1.39 -12.17
CA LYS A 438 9.71 -0.16 -11.61
C LYS A 438 9.32 0.85 -12.67
N GLU A 439 10.03 0.89 -13.78
CA GLU A 439 9.74 1.75 -14.92
C GLU A 439 8.38 1.39 -15.53
N ILE A 440 8.15 0.10 -15.84
CA ILE A 440 6.89 -0.38 -16.45
C ILE A 440 5.69 -0.02 -15.58
N SER A 441 5.72 -0.38 -14.29
CA SER A 441 4.60 -0.12 -13.36
C SER A 441 4.32 1.37 -13.12
N LYS A 442 5.31 2.25 -13.29
CA LYS A 442 5.14 3.71 -13.16
C LYS A 442 4.64 4.38 -14.43
N SER A 443 4.87 3.78 -15.60
CA SER A 443 4.48 4.34 -16.89
C SER A 443 3.03 4.01 -17.23
N ASN A 444 2.56 2.77 -16.99
CA ASN A 444 1.23 2.31 -17.42
C ASN A 444 0.04 2.99 -16.70
N VAL A 445 0.29 3.75 -15.63
CA VAL A 445 -0.76 4.35 -14.77
C VAL A 445 -1.61 5.41 -15.47
N VAL A 446 -1.21 5.87 -16.66
CA VAL A 446 -1.91 6.92 -17.42
C VAL A 446 -2.71 6.37 -18.60
N ASP A 447 -2.50 5.11 -18.97
CA ASP A 447 -2.99 4.53 -20.23
C ASP A 447 -4.53 4.50 -20.31
N ASP A 448 -5.21 4.13 -19.23
CA ASP A 448 -6.68 4.05 -19.18
C ASP A 448 -7.34 5.43 -19.31
N MET A 449 -6.74 6.47 -18.72
CA MET A 449 -7.24 7.83 -18.84
C MET A 449 -7.03 8.41 -20.24
N VAL A 450 -5.88 8.16 -20.87
CA VAL A 450 -5.62 8.57 -22.27
C VAL A 450 -6.65 7.90 -23.20
N GLN A 451 -6.87 6.59 -23.04
CA GLN A 451 -7.84 5.84 -23.85
C GLN A 451 -9.30 6.30 -23.63
N SER A 452 -9.62 6.85 -22.46
CA SER A 452 -10.97 7.28 -22.13
C SER A 452 -11.47 8.50 -22.92
N ASN A 453 -10.56 9.26 -23.56
CA ASN A 453 -10.90 10.54 -24.19
C ASN A 453 -10.39 10.64 -25.64
N PRO A 454 -11.14 10.08 -26.61
CA PRO A 454 -10.78 10.15 -28.03
C PRO A 454 -10.94 11.54 -28.67
N ILE A 455 -11.46 12.53 -27.93
CA ILE A 455 -11.51 13.92 -28.39
C ILE A 455 -10.13 14.58 -28.25
N LEU A 456 -9.43 14.28 -27.14
CA LEU A 456 -8.10 14.81 -26.88
C LEU A 456 -7.01 14.00 -27.59
N TYR A 457 -7.16 12.68 -27.63
CA TYR A 457 -6.15 11.76 -28.16
C TYR A 457 -6.68 11.01 -29.39
N GLY A 458 -5.96 11.12 -30.51
CA GLY A 458 -6.21 10.31 -31.70
C GLY A 458 -5.87 8.83 -31.48
N PRO A 459 -6.22 7.95 -32.44
CA PRO A 459 -5.90 6.53 -32.36
C PRO A 459 -4.40 6.27 -32.17
N GLY A 460 -4.03 5.66 -31.05
CA GLY A 460 -2.64 5.34 -30.70
C GLY A 460 -1.81 6.53 -30.19
N GLU A 461 -2.38 7.74 -30.13
CA GLU A 461 -1.71 8.90 -29.57
C GLU A 461 -1.53 8.74 -28.06
N ARG A 462 -0.34 9.12 -27.56
CA ARG A 462 0.01 9.09 -26.14
C ARG A 462 0.89 10.30 -25.81
N PRO A 463 0.85 10.81 -24.57
CA PRO A 463 1.85 11.78 -24.14
C PRO A 463 3.25 11.17 -24.14
N ASP A 464 4.26 12.01 -24.35
CA ASP A 464 5.63 11.65 -24.01
C ASP A 464 5.69 11.32 -22.51
N HIS A 465 6.18 10.14 -22.16
CA HIS A 465 6.24 9.71 -20.76
C HIS A 465 7.63 9.17 -20.40
N CYS A 466 8.34 9.87 -19.53
CA CYS A 466 9.66 9.47 -19.05
C CYS A 466 9.65 9.27 -17.53
N VAL A 467 10.23 8.16 -17.07
CA VAL A 467 10.40 7.83 -15.66
C VAL A 467 11.88 7.64 -15.37
N VAL A 468 12.39 8.32 -14.35
CA VAL A 468 13.79 8.19 -13.91
C VAL A 468 13.85 7.93 -12.42
N ILE A 469 14.72 7.01 -12.01
CA ILE A 469 15.06 6.75 -10.61
C ILE A 469 16.59 6.76 -10.49
N LYS A 470 17.12 7.49 -9.50
CA LYS A 470 18.55 7.54 -9.20
C LYS A 470 18.80 7.24 -7.72
N TYR A 471 19.86 6.49 -7.46
CA TYR A 471 20.35 6.26 -6.11
C TYR A 471 21.20 7.46 -5.66
N VAL A 472 20.76 8.14 -4.60
CA VAL A 472 21.46 9.28 -4.00
C VAL A 472 21.52 9.04 -2.48
N PRO A 473 22.61 8.45 -1.96
CA PRO A 473 22.68 7.97 -0.57
C PRO A 473 22.28 9.02 0.48
N TYR A 474 22.66 10.28 0.26
CA TYR A 474 22.50 11.36 1.23
C TYR A 474 21.06 11.60 1.69
N VAL A 475 20.06 11.34 0.83
CA VAL A 475 18.65 11.61 1.18
C VAL A 475 18.00 10.47 1.98
N GLY A 476 18.67 9.33 2.15
CA GLY A 476 18.13 8.18 2.89
C GLY A 476 16.74 7.76 2.41
N ASP A 477 15.81 7.56 3.34
CA ASP A 477 14.40 7.22 3.06
C ASP A 477 13.56 8.40 2.53
N SER A 478 14.08 9.64 2.64
CA SER A 478 13.42 10.88 2.23
C SER A 478 13.51 11.09 0.72
N LYS A 479 12.81 10.22 -0.02
CA LYS A 479 12.71 10.21 -1.47
C LYS A 479 12.22 11.57 -1.99
N ARG A 480 12.88 12.06 -3.04
CA ARG A 480 12.47 13.26 -3.78
C ARG A 480 11.86 12.87 -5.11
N ALA A 481 10.67 13.40 -5.40
CA ALA A 481 9.99 13.28 -6.68
C ALA A 481 9.88 14.67 -7.33
N LEU A 482 10.31 14.76 -8.59
CA LEU A 482 10.17 15.95 -9.40
C LEU A 482 9.40 15.56 -10.66
N ASP A 483 8.23 16.17 -10.85
CA ASP A 483 7.36 15.86 -11.96
C ASP A 483 7.05 17.15 -12.75
N GLU A 484 7.10 17.06 -14.07
CA GLU A 484 6.62 18.09 -14.98
C GLU A 484 5.48 17.52 -15.83
N TYR A 485 4.35 18.22 -15.86
CA TYR A 485 3.20 17.92 -16.70
C TYR A 485 2.98 19.10 -17.65
N THR A 486 3.28 18.90 -18.93
CA THR A 486 2.99 19.88 -19.98
C THR A 486 1.77 19.43 -20.78
N SER A 487 0.81 20.32 -20.90
CA SER A 487 -0.49 20.06 -21.54
C SER A 487 -0.81 21.10 -22.60
N GLU A 488 -1.47 20.67 -23.67
CA GLU A 488 -2.14 21.56 -24.62
C GLU A 488 -3.48 22.03 -24.04
N ILE A 489 -3.79 23.31 -24.24
CA ILE A 489 -5.05 23.95 -23.86
C ILE A 489 -5.64 24.71 -25.07
N ALA A 490 -6.75 25.42 -24.85
CA ALA A 490 -7.49 26.10 -25.92
C ALA A 490 -6.59 26.99 -26.80
N MET A 491 -6.90 27.01 -28.11
CA MET A 491 -6.29 27.90 -29.10
C MET A 491 -4.76 27.76 -29.25
N GLY A 492 -4.21 26.56 -29.01
CA GLY A 492 -2.78 26.28 -29.13
C GLY A 492 -1.94 26.76 -27.95
N GLY A 493 -2.59 27.17 -26.85
CA GLY A 493 -1.89 27.51 -25.61
C GLY A 493 -1.32 26.26 -24.93
N THR A 494 -0.41 26.47 -23.98
CA THR A 494 0.16 25.42 -23.14
C THR A 494 -0.04 25.73 -21.66
N SER A 495 -0.16 24.67 -20.86
CA SER A 495 -0.18 24.72 -19.40
C SER A 495 0.87 23.76 -18.85
N THR A 496 1.76 24.25 -17.99
CA THR A 496 2.83 23.46 -17.38
C THR A 496 2.69 23.45 -15.86
N ILE A 497 2.64 22.26 -15.27
CA ILE A 497 2.61 22.05 -13.82
C ILE A 497 3.92 21.37 -13.41
N VAL A 498 4.70 22.03 -12.56
CA VAL A 498 5.91 21.47 -11.95
C VAL A 498 5.64 21.14 -10.50
N ILE A 499 5.90 19.90 -10.10
CA ILE A 499 5.67 19.38 -8.75
C ILE A 499 7.01 18.92 -8.18
N HIS A 500 7.36 19.44 -7.00
CA HIS A 500 8.42 18.88 -6.18
C HIS A 500 7.82 18.31 -4.90
N ASN A 501 7.95 17.01 -4.72
CA ASN A 501 7.40 16.28 -3.59
C ASN A 501 8.51 15.58 -2.81
N VAL A 502 8.59 15.88 -1.51
CA VAL A 502 9.47 15.20 -0.55
C VAL A 502 8.63 14.16 0.19
N CYS A 503 8.94 12.89 -0.04
CA CYS A 503 8.21 11.74 0.48
C CYS A 503 9.11 10.93 1.39
N GLU A 504 8.76 10.80 2.67
CA GLU A 504 9.32 9.74 3.52
C GLU A 504 8.68 8.42 3.08
N ASP A 505 9.39 7.65 2.25
CA ASP A 505 8.78 6.59 1.44
C ASP A 505 8.19 5.47 2.32
N SER A 506 8.92 5.08 3.38
CA SER A 506 8.47 4.04 4.31
C SER A 506 7.29 4.48 5.17
N LEU A 507 7.19 5.77 5.51
CA LEU A 507 6.04 6.33 6.23
C LEU A 507 4.79 6.43 5.34
N LEU A 508 4.95 6.52 4.02
CA LEU A 508 3.84 6.42 3.07
C LEU A 508 3.47 4.97 2.74
N ALA A 509 4.44 4.05 2.70
CA ALA A 509 4.21 2.65 2.36
C ALA A 509 3.66 1.83 3.54
N SER A 510 4.08 2.08 4.77
CA SER A 510 3.64 1.31 5.94
C SER A 510 2.12 1.32 6.17
N PRO A 511 1.42 2.47 6.05
CA PRO A 511 -0.05 2.48 6.13
C PRO A 511 -0.72 1.73 4.98
N ILE A 512 -0.12 1.72 3.79
CA ILE A 512 -0.61 0.96 2.62
C ILE A 512 -0.51 -0.55 2.88
N ILE A 513 0.58 -1.02 3.49
CA ILE A 513 0.72 -2.43 3.91
C ILE A 513 -0.43 -2.82 4.84
N LEU A 514 -0.75 -1.98 5.83
CA LEU A 514 -1.86 -2.21 6.76
C LEU A 514 -3.21 -2.25 6.03
N ASP A 515 -3.47 -1.28 5.16
CA ASP A 515 -4.73 -1.24 4.40
C ASP A 515 -4.87 -2.47 3.49
N LEU A 516 -3.80 -2.89 2.80
CA LEU A 516 -3.81 -4.07 1.92
C LEU A 516 -4.18 -5.35 2.68
N VAL A 517 -3.53 -5.62 3.82
CA VAL A 517 -3.80 -6.86 4.58
C VAL A 517 -5.18 -6.83 5.25
N ILE A 518 -5.65 -5.67 5.72
CA ILE A 518 -6.98 -5.56 6.33
C ILE A 518 -8.08 -5.68 5.27
N LEU A 519 -7.91 -5.06 4.10
CA LEU A 519 -8.85 -5.19 2.99
C LEU A 519 -8.89 -6.62 2.45
N ALA A 520 -7.74 -7.28 2.28
CA ALA A 520 -7.68 -8.66 1.83
C ALA A 520 -8.39 -9.60 2.82
N GLU A 521 -8.14 -9.44 4.12
CA GLU A 521 -8.85 -10.18 5.18
C GLU A 521 -10.37 -9.98 5.10
N LEU A 522 -10.82 -8.72 5.00
CA LEU A 522 -12.24 -8.40 4.91
C LEU A 522 -12.89 -9.02 3.66
N CYS A 523 -12.21 -8.97 2.51
CA CYS A 523 -12.68 -9.59 1.27
C CYS A 523 -12.87 -11.10 1.41
N GLU A 524 -12.06 -11.80 2.22
CA GLU A 524 -12.24 -13.23 2.51
C GLU A 524 -13.52 -13.54 3.28
N ARG A 525 -14.09 -12.55 3.97
CA ARG A 525 -15.35 -12.65 4.70
C ARG A 525 -16.57 -12.19 3.92
N ILE A 526 -16.39 -11.66 2.70
CA ILE A 526 -17.47 -11.24 1.83
C ILE A 526 -17.83 -12.39 0.88
N ARG A 527 -19.12 -12.71 0.79
CA ARG A 527 -19.70 -13.62 -0.20
C ARG A 527 -20.79 -12.90 -0.97
N VAL A 528 -20.93 -13.27 -2.24
CA VAL A 528 -21.92 -12.68 -3.16
C VAL A 528 -22.74 -13.82 -3.77
N THR A 529 -24.06 -13.68 -3.77
CA THR A 529 -24.97 -14.56 -4.51
C THR A 529 -25.66 -13.74 -5.59
N VAL A 530 -25.49 -14.09 -6.86
CA VAL A 530 -26.19 -13.44 -7.96
C VAL A 530 -27.57 -14.07 -8.13
N ALA A 531 -28.58 -13.27 -8.47
CA ALA A 531 -29.93 -13.79 -8.70
C ALA A 531 -29.94 -14.91 -9.75
N GLY A 532 -30.44 -16.08 -9.36
CA GLY A 532 -30.43 -17.30 -10.17
C GLY A 532 -29.45 -18.35 -9.67
N ASP A 533 -28.45 -17.96 -8.87
CA ASP A 533 -27.50 -18.88 -8.26
C ASP A 533 -28.01 -19.41 -6.92
N SER A 534 -27.64 -20.66 -6.60
CA SER A 534 -28.07 -21.33 -5.37
C SER A 534 -27.14 -21.08 -4.17
N GLU A 535 -25.87 -20.75 -4.41
CA GLU A 535 -24.83 -20.72 -3.37
C GLU A 535 -24.07 -19.38 -3.34
N PRO A 536 -23.69 -18.86 -2.16
CA PRO A 536 -22.81 -17.70 -2.06
C PRO A 536 -21.38 -18.02 -2.49
N GLU A 537 -20.84 -17.21 -3.40
CA GLU A 537 -19.48 -17.35 -3.91
C GLU A 537 -18.53 -16.33 -3.27
N PRO A 538 -17.24 -16.67 -3.09
CA PRO A 538 -16.21 -15.68 -2.77
C PRO A 538 -16.04 -14.70 -3.93
N LEU A 539 -15.39 -13.56 -3.65
CA LEU A 539 -14.88 -12.70 -4.71
C LEU A 539 -13.86 -13.46 -5.58
N HIS A 540 -13.58 -12.93 -6.77
CA HIS A 540 -12.59 -13.53 -7.66
C HIS A 540 -11.18 -13.56 -7.03
N SER A 541 -10.40 -14.62 -7.27
CA SER A 541 -9.05 -14.81 -6.70
C SER A 541 -8.09 -13.64 -6.97
N ILE A 542 -8.23 -12.97 -8.11
CA ILE A 542 -7.55 -11.69 -8.36
C ILE A 542 -8.40 -10.56 -7.76
N LEU A 543 -7.98 -10.01 -6.62
CA LEU A 543 -8.69 -8.92 -5.93
C LEU A 543 -8.33 -7.55 -6.50
N SER A 544 -8.77 -7.27 -7.72
CA SER A 544 -8.56 -5.97 -8.39
C SER A 544 -9.12 -4.76 -7.62
N LEU A 545 -10.07 -4.99 -6.70
CA LEU A 545 -10.60 -3.98 -5.78
C LEU A 545 -9.50 -3.25 -5.01
N LEU A 546 -8.42 -3.95 -4.66
CA LEU A 546 -7.30 -3.39 -3.89
C LEU A 546 -6.33 -2.58 -4.77
N GLY A 547 -6.61 -2.42 -6.07
CA GLY A 547 -5.82 -1.62 -7.00
C GLY A 547 -5.67 -0.15 -6.61
N PHE A 548 -6.51 0.36 -5.70
CA PHE A 548 -6.33 1.66 -5.04
C PHE A 548 -4.94 1.81 -4.40
N LEU A 549 -4.37 0.71 -3.92
CA LEU A 549 -3.12 0.65 -3.18
C LEU A 549 -1.94 0.15 -4.02
N CYS A 550 -2.18 -0.21 -5.28
CA CYS A 550 -1.21 -0.76 -6.22
C CYS A 550 -0.98 0.19 -7.42
N LYS A 551 0.24 0.21 -7.97
CA LYS A 551 0.59 1.05 -9.14
C LYS A 551 0.17 0.38 -10.44
N ALA A 552 0.34 -0.95 -10.52
CA ALA A 552 0.00 -1.76 -11.68
C ALA A 552 -0.99 -2.84 -11.24
N PRO A 553 -2.28 -2.50 -11.03
CA PRO A 553 -3.22 -3.44 -10.45
C PRO A 553 -3.45 -4.65 -11.37
N LEU A 554 -3.27 -5.85 -10.82
CA LEU A 554 -3.63 -7.11 -11.46
C LEU A 554 -5.16 -7.19 -11.56
N VAL A 555 -5.66 -7.61 -12.72
CA VAL A 555 -7.09 -7.73 -12.99
C VAL A 555 -7.44 -9.11 -13.53
N PRO A 556 -8.68 -9.61 -13.31
CA PRO A 556 -9.16 -10.83 -13.96
C PRO A 556 -9.05 -10.75 -15.48
N GLU A 557 -8.92 -11.91 -16.13
CA GLU A 557 -8.85 -11.99 -17.58
C GLU A 557 -10.09 -11.31 -18.23
N GLY A 558 -9.85 -10.45 -19.22
CA GLY A 558 -10.89 -9.68 -19.90
C GLY A 558 -11.42 -8.46 -19.13
N ALA A 559 -11.05 -8.26 -17.87
CA ALA A 559 -11.44 -7.06 -17.11
C ALA A 559 -10.54 -5.85 -17.46
N PRO A 560 -11.09 -4.62 -17.47
CA PRO A 560 -10.28 -3.43 -17.72
C PRO A 560 -9.44 -3.07 -16.51
N VAL A 561 -8.22 -2.59 -16.77
CA VAL A 561 -7.37 -1.93 -15.77
C VAL A 561 -7.93 -0.51 -15.54
N VAL A 562 -8.09 -0.14 -14.27
CA VAL A 562 -8.49 1.22 -13.86
C VAL A 562 -7.42 1.76 -12.93
N ASN A 563 -6.76 2.85 -13.29
CA ASN A 563 -5.72 3.48 -12.46
C ASN A 563 -6.18 4.77 -11.79
N ALA A 564 -7.23 5.42 -12.32
CA ALA A 564 -7.77 6.66 -11.79
C ALA A 564 -8.12 6.55 -10.30
N PHE A 565 -7.48 7.41 -9.50
CA PHE A 565 -7.47 7.30 -8.04
C PHE A 565 -8.86 7.30 -7.41
N PHE A 566 -9.71 8.27 -7.78
CA PHE A 566 -11.03 8.42 -7.18
C PHE A 566 -12.01 7.34 -7.64
N ARG A 567 -11.86 6.81 -8.87
CA ARG A 567 -12.65 5.67 -9.34
C ARG A 567 -12.35 4.41 -8.51
N GLN A 568 -11.08 4.15 -8.21
CA GLN A 568 -10.67 3.03 -7.36
C GLN A 568 -11.14 3.21 -5.90
N ARG A 569 -11.03 4.42 -5.33
CA ARG A 569 -11.56 4.71 -3.98
C ARG A 569 -13.07 4.47 -3.92
N ALA A 570 -13.80 4.98 -4.92
CA ALA A 570 -15.25 4.82 -5.02
C ALA A 570 -15.66 3.34 -5.16
N ALA A 571 -14.87 2.51 -5.84
CA ALA A 571 -15.14 1.07 -5.93
C ALA A 571 -15.11 0.39 -4.55
N ILE A 572 -14.09 0.67 -3.72
CA ILE A 572 -14.01 0.16 -2.34
C ILE A 572 -15.19 0.68 -1.51
N GLU A 573 -15.44 1.98 -1.53
CA GLU A 573 -16.53 2.60 -0.77
C GLU A 573 -17.90 2.02 -1.19
N ASN A 574 -18.18 1.91 -2.48
CA ASN A 574 -19.46 1.45 -2.99
C ASN A 574 -19.69 -0.04 -2.74
N LEU A 575 -18.65 -0.88 -2.77
CA LEU A 575 -18.77 -2.28 -2.37
C LEU A 575 -19.17 -2.38 -0.89
N PHE A 576 -18.54 -1.59 -0.01
CA PHE A 576 -18.82 -1.65 1.42
C PHE A 576 -20.20 -1.09 1.75
N ARG A 577 -20.61 -0.03 1.05
CA ARG A 577 -21.98 0.49 1.10
C ARG A 577 -23.00 -0.56 0.67
N ALA A 578 -22.74 -1.29 -0.43
CA ALA A 578 -23.60 -2.37 -0.89
C ALA A 578 -23.71 -3.51 0.14
N CYS A 579 -22.60 -3.85 0.83
CA CYS A 579 -22.60 -4.86 1.90
C CYS A 579 -23.49 -4.49 3.10
N VAL A 580 -23.83 -3.20 3.28
CA VAL A 580 -24.78 -2.72 4.29
C VAL A 580 -26.09 -2.19 3.68
N GLY A 581 -26.36 -2.50 2.40
CA GLY A 581 -27.60 -2.13 1.70
C GLY A 581 -27.74 -0.64 1.37
N LEU A 582 -26.66 0.12 1.38
CA LEU A 582 -26.65 1.53 0.97
C LEU A 582 -26.31 1.66 -0.53
N PRO A 583 -26.97 2.58 -1.27
CA PRO A 583 -26.63 2.84 -2.65
C PRO A 583 -25.31 3.63 -2.76
N PRO A 584 -24.67 3.66 -3.94
CA PRO A 584 -23.55 4.55 -4.23
C PRO A 584 -23.90 6.02 -4.01
N GLN A 585 -22.91 6.84 -3.67
CA GLN A 585 -23.10 8.29 -3.58
C GLN A 585 -23.32 8.88 -5.00
N ASN A 586 -24.45 9.57 -5.19
CA ASN A 586 -24.83 10.10 -6.51
C ASN A 586 -24.42 11.57 -6.73
N HIS A 587 -24.14 12.33 -5.66
CA HIS A 587 -23.78 13.75 -5.69
C HIS A 587 -24.76 14.68 -6.44
N MET A 588 -25.97 14.21 -6.75
CA MET A 588 -26.95 14.99 -7.49
C MET A 588 -27.59 16.08 -6.63
N GLN A 589 -27.83 15.81 -5.34
CA GLN A 589 -28.44 16.75 -4.37
C GLN A 589 -29.75 17.36 -4.90
N LEU A 590 -30.63 16.54 -5.49
CA LEU A 590 -31.86 16.99 -6.16
C LEU A 590 -32.85 17.63 -5.18
N GLU A 591 -32.82 17.22 -3.92
CA GLU A 591 -33.54 17.82 -2.80
C GLU A 591 -33.22 19.32 -2.60
N HIS A 592 -32.06 19.79 -3.06
CA HIS A 592 -31.64 21.19 -3.02
C HIS A 592 -31.75 21.89 -4.39
N LYS A 593 -31.94 21.13 -5.47
CA LYS A 593 -31.98 21.64 -6.85
C LYS A 593 -33.39 21.62 -7.46
N THR A 594 -34.41 21.23 -6.70
CA THR A 594 -35.80 21.20 -7.14
C THR A 594 -36.68 22.12 -6.28
N ARG A 595 -37.75 22.68 -6.88
CA ARG A 595 -38.64 23.65 -6.22
C ARG A 595 -39.48 23.06 -5.09
N ARG A 596 -39.78 21.76 -5.17
CA ARG A 596 -40.54 21.05 -4.13
C ARG A 596 -39.58 20.61 -3.05
N THR A 597 -39.91 20.85 -1.78
CA THR A 597 -39.20 20.25 -0.65
C THR A 597 -39.43 18.75 -0.66
N TRP A 598 -38.34 17.97 -0.72
CA TRP A 598 -38.41 16.52 -0.58
C TRP A 598 -38.61 16.18 0.90
N PRO A 599 -39.34 15.11 1.25
CA PRO A 599 -39.31 14.59 2.61
C PRO A 599 -37.88 14.11 2.91
N CYS A 600 -37.09 14.89 3.63
CA CYS A 600 -35.78 14.44 4.13
C CYS A 600 -35.92 13.85 5.54
N ALA A 601 -35.12 12.80 5.80
CA ALA A 601 -35.24 11.85 6.90
C ALA A 601 -35.01 12.47 8.30
N LYS A 602 -35.80 11.98 9.28
CA LYS A 602 -35.70 12.18 10.74
C LYS A 602 -35.39 13.64 11.15
N GLN A 603 -36.43 14.48 11.19
CA GLN A 603 -36.37 15.73 11.95
C GLN A 603 -35.96 15.39 13.40
N ALA A 604 -34.92 16.05 13.91
CA ALA A 604 -34.60 15.99 15.34
C ALA A 604 -35.86 16.39 16.14
N PRO A 605 -36.14 15.76 17.30
CA PRO A 605 -37.26 16.18 18.13
C PRO A 605 -37.16 17.69 18.38
N PRO A 606 -38.28 18.44 18.28
CA PRO A 606 -38.25 19.89 18.40
C PRO A 606 -37.58 20.25 19.73
N THR A 607 -36.55 21.07 19.66
CA THR A 607 -35.96 21.70 20.84
C THR A 607 -37.09 22.46 21.54
N PRO A 608 -37.33 22.27 22.85
CA PRO A 608 -38.39 23.01 23.53
C PRO A 608 -38.14 24.51 23.33
N GLU A 609 -39.17 25.21 22.86
CA GLU A 609 -39.10 26.66 22.63
C GLU A 609 -38.51 27.35 23.87
N PRO A 610 -37.59 28.33 23.70
CA PRO A 610 -37.21 29.17 24.82
C PRO A 610 -38.48 29.86 25.32
N GLN A 611 -38.81 29.62 26.59
CA GLN A 611 -39.94 30.25 27.27
C GLN A 611 -39.92 31.74 26.96
N ARG A 612 -40.99 32.23 26.30
CA ARG A 612 -41.20 33.66 26.07
C ARG A 612 -41.17 34.36 27.43
N LEU A 613 -40.07 35.05 27.72
CA LEU A 613 -40.03 36.05 28.78
C LEU A 613 -41.14 37.07 28.47
N GLY A 614 -42.08 37.21 29.39
CA GLY A 614 -43.26 38.04 29.26
C GLY A 614 -42.93 39.49 28.89
N ARG A 615 -43.83 40.10 28.10
CA ARG A 615 -43.77 41.53 27.76
C ARG A 615 -43.67 42.38 29.04
N PRO A 616 -42.76 43.36 29.13
CA PRO A 616 -42.77 44.31 30.22
C PRO A 616 -44.02 45.21 30.13
N PRO A 617 -44.59 45.65 31.26
CA PRO A 617 -45.81 46.46 31.27
C PRO A 617 -45.55 47.87 30.71
N PRO A 618 -46.58 48.55 30.18
CA PRO A 618 -46.43 49.86 29.55
C PRO A 618 -46.01 50.93 30.57
N ARG A 619 -45.06 51.77 30.17
CA ARG A 619 -44.57 52.91 30.97
C ARG A 619 -45.69 53.95 31.16
N ARG A 620 -45.89 54.39 32.40
CA ARG A 620 -46.76 55.54 32.74
C ARG A 620 -46.16 56.85 32.18
N PRO A 621 -46.99 57.83 31.78
CA PRO A 621 -46.51 59.12 31.31
C PRO A 621 -45.95 59.96 32.47
N PRO A 622 -45.02 60.90 32.19
CA PRO A 622 -44.37 61.70 33.21
C PRO A 622 -45.31 62.76 33.79
N LEU A 623 -45.21 62.96 35.11
CA LEU A 623 -45.79 64.09 35.83
C LEU A 623 -44.76 65.23 35.87
N THR A 624 -45.21 66.39 35.36
CA THR A 624 -44.66 67.76 35.42
C THR A 624 -43.24 67.99 34.93
#